data_AF-A0A6P0IQ43-F1
#
_entry.id   AF-A0A6P0IQ43-F1
#
_cell.length_a   1.000
_cell.length_b   1.000
_cell.length_c   1.000
_cell.angle_alpha   90.00
_cell.angle_beta   90.00
_cell.angle_gamma   90.00
#
_symmetry.space_group_name_H-M   'P 1'
#
loop_
_entity.id
_entity.type
_entity.pdbx_description
1 polymer ?
#
loop_
_entity_poly.entity_id
_entity_poly.type
_entity_poly.pdbx_seq_one_letter_code
_entity_poly.pdbx_strand_id
1 'polypeptide(L)'
;MTEQPPTYRRFHPIIADAYTAVHEWLDGIEQAKGYKSIDPRGKWQKILQGEDLKSVAFQYYYLFPTHYFKAAHILENVIGEDRLISWLRHKQRLCILDIGCGAGAGTAACIEAILTLKEQDKIPNDVKIFAIGVDPNKFSVLLYKQLMQKCQSYTLETIGLDFKCVQSGFPEATLGIIQNLKE
;
A
#
# COMPACT_ATOMS: atom_id res chain seq x y z
N MET A 1 9.99 38.30 11.44
CA MET A 1 9.07 37.16 11.25
C MET A 1 9.93 35.92 11.14
N THR A 2 9.91 35.04 12.14
CA THR A 2 10.56 33.73 12.06
C THR A 2 9.65 32.82 11.25
N GLU A 3 10.05 32.47 10.03
CA GLU A 3 9.36 31.47 9.23
C GLU A 3 9.28 30.18 10.04
N GLN A 4 8.06 29.69 10.28
CA GLN A 4 7.89 28.36 10.84
C GLN A 4 8.46 27.36 9.84
N PRO A 5 9.29 26.40 10.29
CA PRO A 5 9.86 25.41 9.40
C PRO A 5 8.74 24.63 8.68
N PRO A 6 8.92 24.29 7.40
CA PRO A 6 7.90 23.58 6.65
C PRO A 6 7.58 22.23 7.30
N THR A 7 6.29 21.99 7.56
CA THR A 7 5.80 20.69 8.01
C THR A 7 5.70 19.76 6.80
N TYR A 8 6.63 18.81 6.70
CA TYR A 8 6.59 17.79 5.65
C TYR A 8 5.61 16.68 5.98
N ARG A 9 4.87 16.20 4.97
CA ARG A 9 4.06 14.99 5.06
C ARG A 9 4.95 13.80 5.42
N ARG A 10 4.44 12.95 6.31
CA ARG A 10 5.09 11.70 6.74
C ARG A 10 4.10 10.57 6.57
N PHE A 11 4.60 9.34 6.56
CA PHE A 11 3.74 8.17 6.70
C PHE A 11 2.97 8.26 8.03
N HIS A 12 1.74 7.79 8.02
CA HIS A 12 1.04 7.39 9.23
C HIS A 12 1.88 6.37 9.99
N PRO A 13 1.96 6.43 11.34
CA PRO A 13 2.80 5.53 12.14
C PRO A 13 2.59 4.04 11.79
N ILE A 14 1.33 3.57 11.75
CA ILE A 14 1.00 2.19 11.35
C ILE A 14 1.59 1.81 9.97
N ILE A 15 1.54 2.72 8.99
CA ILE A 15 2.09 2.45 7.66
C ILE A 15 3.61 2.47 7.68
N ALA A 16 4.22 3.38 8.45
CA ALA A 16 5.66 3.44 8.64
C ALA A 16 6.20 2.14 9.28
N ASP A 17 5.50 1.63 10.29
CA ASP A 17 5.85 0.39 10.98
C ASP A 17 5.69 -0.81 10.06
N ALA A 18 4.59 -0.88 9.30
CA ALA A 18 4.38 -1.94 8.31
C ALA A 18 5.45 -1.92 7.20
N TYR A 19 5.78 -0.73 6.69
CA TYR A 19 6.85 -0.54 5.69
C TYR A 19 8.22 -0.98 6.23
N THR A 20 8.54 -0.58 7.46
CA THR A 20 9.79 -0.95 8.13
C THR A 20 9.89 -2.45 8.37
N ALA A 21 8.81 -3.07 8.85
CA ALA A 21 8.77 -4.51 9.10
C ALA A 21 8.97 -5.35 7.82
N VAL A 22 8.52 -4.87 6.66
CA VAL A 22 8.81 -5.54 5.37
C VAL A 22 10.30 -5.43 5.03
N HIS A 23 10.93 -4.28 5.29
CA HIS A 23 12.37 -4.13 5.08
C HIS A 23 13.21 -5.01 6.00
N GLU A 24 12.83 -5.14 7.27
CA GLU A 24 13.48 -6.05 8.23
C GLU A 24 13.37 -7.50 7.78
N TRP A 25 12.20 -7.91 7.29
CA TRP A 25 11.99 -9.23 6.70
C TRP A 25 12.87 -9.46 5.47
N LEU A 26 12.95 -8.48 4.56
CA LEU A 26 13.81 -8.54 3.37
C LEU A 26 15.30 -8.64 3.71
N ASP A 27 15.75 -7.97 4.77
CA ASP A 27 17.15 -8.00 5.20
C ASP A 27 17.57 -9.41 5.67
N GLY A 28 16.61 -10.25 6.08
CA GLY A 28 16.82 -11.67 6.41
C GLY A 28 16.82 -12.63 5.20
N ILE A 29 16.62 -12.15 3.97
CA ILE A 29 16.49 -13.00 2.77
C ILE A 29 17.71 -12.85 1.85
N GLU A 30 18.45 -13.93 1.65
CA GLU A 30 19.67 -13.92 0.81
C GLU A 30 19.37 -13.48 -0.64
N GLN A 31 18.22 -13.86 -1.20
CA GLN A 31 17.79 -13.46 -2.55
C GLN A 31 17.56 -11.95 -2.70
N ALA A 32 17.29 -11.22 -1.60
CA ALA A 32 17.11 -9.76 -1.62
C ALA A 32 18.42 -9.01 -1.32
N LYS A 33 19.49 -9.70 -0.91
CA LYS A 33 20.69 -9.09 -0.33
C LYS A 33 21.30 -7.96 -1.17
N GLY A 34 21.54 -6.85 -0.49
CA GLY A 34 22.14 -5.65 -1.08
C GLY A 34 21.19 -4.83 -1.96
N TYR A 35 19.87 -5.06 -1.89
CA TYR A 35 18.90 -4.26 -2.64
C TYR A 35 18.99 -2.76 -2.33
N LYS A 36 19.18 -2.37 -1.05
CA LYS A 36 19.33 -0.96 -0.63
C LYS A 36 20.58 -0.27 -1.22
N SER A 37 21.56 -1.04 -1.69
CA SER A 37 22.84 -0.52 -2.23
C SER A 37 22.85 -0.40 -3.75
N ILE A 38 21.73 -0.66 -4.43
CA ILE A 38 21.64 -0.51 -5.88
C ILE A 38 21.66 0.98 -6.24
N ASP A 39 22.57 1.37 -7.15
CA ASP A 39 22.60 2.71 -7.73
C ASP A 39 21.72 2.76 -9.00
N PRO A 40 20.61 3.52 -8.98
CA PRO A 40 19.69 3.56 -10.10
C PRO A 40 20.11 4.48 -11.25
N ARG A 41 21.15 5.32 -11.07
CA ARG A 41 21.53 6.34 -12.06
C ARG A 41 21.88 5.70 -13.40
N GLY A 42 21.14 6.08 -14.45
CA GLY A 42 21.29 5.54 -15.81
C GLY A 42 20.84 4.07 -15.99
N LYS A 43 20.24 3.44 -14.98
CA LYS A 43 19.89 2.00 -14.99
C LYS A 43 18.42 1.71 -14.71
N TRP A 44 17.59 2.74 -14.56
CA TRP A 44 16.17 2.62 -14.24
C TRP A 44 15.42 1.62 -15.12
N GLN A 45 15.61 1.69 -16.44
CA GLN A 45 14.88 0.80 -17.36
C GLN A 45 15.17 -0.68 -17.08
N LYS A 46 16.44 -1.03 -16.82
CA LYS A 46 16.84 -2.40 -16.48
C LYS A 46 16.29 -2.83 -15.11
N ILE A 47 16.32 -1.93 -14.13
CA ILE A 47 15.83 -2.20 -12.78
C ILE A 47 14.31 -2.44 -12.77
N LEU A 48 13.56 -1.63 -13.53
CA LEU A 48 12.10 -1.73 -13.64
C LEU A 48 11.66 -3.02 -14.37
N GLN A 49 12.50 -3.55 -15.25
CA GLN A 49 12.28 -4.84 -15.91
C GLN A 49 12.74 -6.04 -15.06
N GLY A 50 13.34 -5.79 -13.89
CA GLY A 50 13.82 -6.85 -13.01
C GLY A 50 12.66 -7.60 -12.36
N GLU A 51 12.55 -8.88 -12.66
CA GLU A 51 11.55 -9.79 -12.09
C GLU A 51 12.10 -10.67 -10.97
N ASP A 52 13.28 -10.35 -10.44
CA ASP A 52 13.86 -11.01 -9.26
C ASP A 52 13.52 -10.26 -7.96
N LEU A 53 13.58 -10.97 -6.84
CA LEU A 53 13.24 -10.40 -5.53
C LEU A 53 14.11 -9.19 -5.18
N LYS A 54 15.39 -9.19 -5.55
CA LYS A 54 16.31 -8.08 -5.26
C LYS A 54 15.90 -6.80 -5.97
N SER A 55 15.54 -6.92 -7.25
CA SER A 55 15.09 -5.80 -8.08
C SER A 55 13.77 -5.25 -7.57
N VAL A 56 12.81 -6.12 -7.23
CA VAL A 56 11.51 -5.69 -6.66
C VAL A 56 11.67 -5.10 -5.26
N ALA A 57 12.54 -5.66 -4.41
CA ALA A 57 12.88 -5.11 -3.10
C ALA A 57 13.51 -3.71 -3.21
N PHE A 58 14.37 -3.48 -4.21
CA PHE A 58 14.90 -2.15 -4.49
C PHE A 58 13.80 -1.18 -4.95
N GLN A 59 12.92 -1.60 -5.85
CA GLN A 59 11.78 -0.78 -6.25
C GLN A 59 10.89 -0.44 -5.05
N TYR A 60 10.67 -1.39 -4.14
CA TYR A 60 9.95 -1.15 -2.89
C TYR A 60 10.66 -0.11 -2.02
N TYR A 61 11.97 -0.27 -1.78
CA TYR A 61 12.75 0.71 -1.02
C TYR A 61 12.68 2.12 -1.62
N TYR A 62 12.90 2.24 -2.91
CA TYR A 62 13.13 3.53 -3.55
C TYR A 62 11.84 4.21 -4.02
N LEU A 63 10.89 3.44 -4.56
CA LEU A 63 9.71 3.98 -5.24
C LEU A 63 8.44 3.94 -4.38
N PHE A 64 8.34 3.03 -3.41
CA PHE A 64 7.15 2.94 -2.56
C PHE A 64 6.79 4.28 -1.89
N PRO A 65 7.72 5.02 -1.24
CA PRO A 65 7.36 6.30 -0.63
C PRO A 65 6.82 7.31 -1.64
N THR A 66 7.41 7.35 -2.84
CA THR A 66 6.97 8.27 -3.90
C THR A 66 5.56 7.93 -4.36
N HIS A 67 5.26 6.65 -4.62
CA HIS A 67 3.93 6.23 -5.06
C HIS A 67 2.88 6.40 -3.95
N TYR A 68 3.27 6.11 -2.71
CA TYR A 68 2.44 6.29 -1.55
C TYR A 68 2.01 7.75 -1.38
N PHE A 69 2.96 8.68 -1.35
CA PHE A 69 2.64 10.10 -1.14
C PHE A 69 1.88 10.70 -2.32
N LYS A 70 2.09 10.21 -3.55
CA LYS A 70 1.24 10.57 -4.69
C LYS A 70 -0.20 10.11 -4.50
N ALA A 71 -0.42 8.87 -4.08
CA ALA A 71 -1.77 8.35 -3.81
C ALA A 71 -2.44 9.09 -2.65
N ALA A 72 -1.71 9.34 -1.56
CA ALA A 72 -2.19 10.10 -0.42
C ALA A 72 -2.57 11.54 -0.83
N HIS A 73 -1.74 12.20 -1.63
CA HIS A 73 -2.04 13.53 -2.16
C HIS A 73 -3.35 13.54 -2.98
N ILE A 74 -3.58 12.54 -3.83
CA ILE A 74 -4.83 12.40 -4.60
C ILE A 74 -6.03 12.25 -3.67
N LEU A 75 -5.94 11.39 -2.65
CA LEU A 75 -7.02 11.15 -1.69
C LEU A 75 -7.42 12.44 -0.96
N GLU A 76 -6.44 13.23 -0.55
CA GLU A 76 -6.67 14.45 0.24
C GLU A 76 -7.08 15.66 -0.59
N ASN A 77 -6.45 15.86 -1.75
CA ASN A 77 -6.53 17.12 -2.47
C ASN A 77 -7.42 17.03 -3.72
N VAL A 78 -7.59 15.84 -4.29
CA VAL A 78 -8.39 15.64 -5.51
C VAL A 78 -9.73 14.99 -5.19
N ILE A 79 -9.72 13.90 -4.42
CA ILE A 79 -10.95 13.25 -3.95
C ILE A 79 -11.56 14.10 -2.83
N GLY A 80 -10.73 14.52 -1.88
CA GLY A 80 -11.13 15.37 -0.77
C GLY A 80 -11.69 14.57 0.40
N GLU A 81 -11.42 15.09 1.60
CA GLU A 81 -11.85 14.48 2.86
C GLU A 81 -13.37 14.31 2.94
N ASP A 82 -14.15 15.33 2.58
CA ASP A 82 -15.61 15.31 2.62
C ASP A 82 -16.21 14.17 1.80
N ARG A 83 -15.59 13.86 0.66
CA ARG A 83 -16.03 12.78 -0.22
C ARG A 83 -15.74 11.42 0.39
N LEU A 84 -14.56 11.25 0.99
CA LEU A 84 -14.20 10.02 1.72
C LEU A 84 -15.15 9.80 2.91
N ILE A 85 -15.43 10.85 3.70
CA ILE A 85 -16.41 10.81 4.78
C ILE A 85 -17.78 10.41 4.25
N SER A 86 -18.24 11.01 3.15
CA SER A 86 -19.53 10.68 2.54
C SER A 86 -19.63 9.21 2.13
N TRP A 87 -18.58 8.64 1.55
CA TRP A 87 -18.53 7.22 1.16
C TRP A 87 -18.61 6.27 2.36
N LEU A 88 -18.00 6.65 3.48
CA LEU A 88 -17.85 5.81 4.67
C LEU A 88 -18.93 6.05 5.74
N ARG A 89 -19.64 7.19 5.70
CA ARG A 89 -20.66 7.58 6.69
C ARG A 89 -21.82 6.58 6.76
N HIS A 90 -22.18 5.94 5.64
CA HIS A 90 -23.30 4.99 5.56
C HIS A 90 -22.87 3.56 5.21
N LYS A 91 -21.62 3.35 4.78
CA LYS A 91 -21.11 2.03 4.38
C LYS A 91 -19.99 1.59 5.31
N GLN A 92 -20.27 0.54 6.08
CA GLN A 92 -19.32 -0.11 6.98
C GLN A 92 -18.32 -1.03 6.24
N ARG A 93 -18.40 -1.10 4.89
CA ARG A 93 -17.58 -1.98 4.06
C ARG A 93 -17.07 -1.24 2.84
N LEU A 94 -15.75 -1.24 2.65
CA LEU A 94 -15.06 -0.69 1.50
C LEU A 94 -14.27 -1.81 0.80
N CYS A 95 -14.38 -1.88 -0.52
CA CYS A 95 -13.54 -2.74 -1.33
C CYS A 95 -12.49 -1.89 -2.05
N ILE A 96 -11.22 -2.28 -1.94
CA ILE A 96 -10.10 -1.68 -2.68
C ILE A 96 -9.64 -2.72 -3.70
N LEU A 97 -9.74 -2.40 -4.98
CA LEU A 97 -9.17 -3.20 -6.06
C LEU A 97 -7.95 -2.47 -6.62
N ASP A 98 -6.75 -2.94 -6.28
CA ASP A 98 -5.48 -2.32 -6.65
C ASP A 98 -4.87 -3.08 -7.84
N ILE A 99 -5.02 -2.53 -9.03
CA ILE A 99 -4.54 -3.12 -10.29
C ILE A 99 -3.14 -2.61 -10.60
N GLY A 100 -2.20 -3.54 -10.78
CA GLY A 100 -0.78 -3.18 -10.82
C GLY A 100 -0.32 -2.73 -9.44
N CYS A 101 -0.70 -3.50 -8.41
CA CYS A 101 -0.54 -3.07 -7.03
C CYS A 101 0.92 -2.88 -6.62
N GLY A 102 1.88 -3.47 -7.35
CA GLY A 102 3.27 -3.51 -6.95
C GLY A 102 3.36 -4.10 -5.54
N ALA A 103 3.94 -3.34 -4.62
CA ALA A 103 4.04 -3.71 -3.21
C ALA A 103 2.94 -3.09 -2.32
N GLY A 104 1.92 -2.43 -2.89
CA GLY A 104 0.74 -1.96 -2.16
C GLY A 104 0.77 -0.51 -1.69
N ALA A 105 1.53 0.36 -2.35
CA ALA A 105 1.62 1.78 -1.97
C ALA A 105 0.26 2.51 -2.06
N GLY A 106 -0.52 2.21 -3.10
CA GLY A 106 -1.87 2.76 -3.28
C GLY A 106 -2.83 2.29 -2.18
N THR A 107 -2.92 0.98 -1.96
CA THR A 107 -3.71 0.41 -0.87
C THR A 107 -3.33 0.97 0.49
N ALA A 108 -2.02 1.08 0.81
CA ALA A 108 -1.56 1.64 2.07
C ALA A 108 -1.98 3.10 2.27
N ALA A 109 -1.97 3.92 1.22
CA ALA A 109 -2.43 5.31 1.29
C ALA A 109 -3.94 5.40 1.55
N CYS A 110 -4.74 4.53 0.93
CA CYS A 110 -6.17 4.42 1.21
C CYS A 110 -6.44 4.01 2.66
N ILE A 111 -5.67 3.04 3.19
CA ILE A 111 -5.76 2.62 4.59
C ILE A 111 -5.42 3.80 5.53
N GLU A 112 -4.32 4.52 5.28
CA GLU A 112 -3.96 5.73 6.05
C GLU A 112 -5.10 6.74 6.08
N ALA A 113 -5.71 7.04 4.93
CA ALA A 113 -6.77 8.02 4.86
C ALA A 113 -7.96 7.64 5.76
N ILE A 114 -8.29 6.35 5.82
CA ILE A 114 -9.39 5.85 6.67
C ILE A 114 -9.00 5.86 8.14
N LEU A 115 -7.78 5.43 8.49
CA LEU A 115 -7.27 5.49 9.86
C LEU A 115 -7.28 6.93 10.38
N THR A 116 -6.78 7.87 9.58
CA THR A 116 -6.74 9.29 9.93
C THR A 116 -8.16 9.83 10.19
N LEU A 117 -9.14 9.46 9.37
CA LEU A 117 -10.54 9.84 9.59
C LEU A 117 -11.14 9.22 10.86
N LYS A 118 -10.75 7.99 11.22
CA LYS A 118 -11.15 7.33 12.48
C LYS A 118 -10.54 8.03 13.68
N GLU A 119 -9.24 8.32 13.65
CA GLU A 119 -8.51 8.99 14.73
C GLU A 119 -9.01 10.42 14.99
N GLN A 120 -9.53 11.08 13.95
CA GLN A 120 -10.15 12.40 14.05
C GLN A 120 -11.65 12.36 14.40
N ASP A 121 -12.21 11.19 14.71
CA ASP A 121 -13.63 10.96 15.00
C ASP A 121 -14.59 11.42 13.89
N LYS A 122 -14.11 11.57 12.65
CA LYS A 122 -14.91 12.03 11.50
C LYS A 122 -15.79 10.94 10.90
N ILE A 123 -15.44 9.68 11.15
CA ILE A 123 -16.24 8.51 10.79
C ILE A 123 -16.47 7.62 12.03
N PRO A 124 -17.60 7.75 12.73
CA PRO A 124 -17.81 7.07 14.01
C PRO A 124 -18.04 5.56 13.87
N ASN A 125 -18.41 5.09 12.68
CA ASN A 125 -18.75 3.70 12.45
C ASN A 125 -17.52 2.78 12.40
N ASP A 126 -17.75 1.49 12.62
CA ASP A 126 -16.76 0.46 12.31
C ASP A 126 -16.58 0.35 10.80
N VAL A 127 -15.34 0.44 10.35
CA VAL A 127 -14.97 0.32 8.94
C VAL A 127 -14.31 -1.03 8.70
N LYS A 128 -14.84 -1.79 7.74
CA LYS A 128 -14.22 -3.02 7.24
C LYS A 128 -13.71 -2.79 5.82
N ILE A 129 -12.44 -3.03 5.59
CA ILE A 129 -11.78 -2.92 4.30
C ILE A 129 -11.52 -4.32 3.77
N PHE A 130 -11.87 -4.55 2.51
CA PHE A 130 -11.46 -5.72 1.75
C PHE A 130 -10.57 -5.28 0.59
N ALA A 131 -9.29 -5.63 0.63
CA ALA A 131 -8.30 -5.20 -0.36
C ALA A 131 -7.87 -6.36 -1.28
N ILE A 132 -7.96 -6.18 -2.60
CA ILE A 132 -7.49 -7.14 -3.60
C ILE A 132 -6.32 -6.51 -4.34
N GLY A 133 -5.11 -7.02 -4.12
CA GLY A 133 -3.93 -6.64 -4.88
C GLY A 133 -3.74 -7.55 -6.10
N VAL A 134 -3.56 -6.96 -7.28
CA VAL A 134 -3.37 -7.68 -8.54
C VAL A 134 -2.07 -7.23 -9.20
N ASP A 135 -1.15 -8.16 -9.45
CA ASP A 135 0.09 -7.88 -10.17
C ASP A 135 0.61 -9.13 -10.89
N PRO A 136 1.12 -9.04 -12.13
CA PRO A 136 1.72 -10.18 -12.81
C PRO A 136 3.04 -10.63 -12.16
N ASN A 137 3.77 -9.74 -11.49
CA ASN A 137 5.05 -10.07 -10.87
C ASN A 137 4.84 -10.73 -9.50
N LYS A 138 5.24 -12.01 -9.40
CA LYS A 138 5.13 -12.80 -8.16
C LYS A 138 5.78 -12.17 -6.94
N PHE A 139 6.89 -11.45 -7.11
CA PHE A 139 7.58 -10.81 -5.99
C PHE A 139 6.90 -9.51 -5.58
N SER A 140 6.28 -8.77 -6.51
CA SER A 140 5.41 -7.64 -6.17
C SER A 140 4.26 -8.12 -5.29
N VAL A 141 3.56 -9.18 -5.73
CA VAL A 141 2.48 -9.81 -4.95
C VAL A 141 2.97 -10.33 -3.59
N LEU A 142 4.18 -10.90 -3.52
CA LEU A 142 4.78 -11.33 -2.26
C LEU A 142 4.98 -10.15 -1.30
N LEU A 143 5.53 -9.02 -1.77
CA LEU A 143 5.74 -7.83 -0.95
C LEU A 143 4.40 -7.18 -0.55
N TYR A 144 3.44 -7.12 -1.47
CA TYR A 144 2.07 -6.67 -1.17
C TYR A 144 1.46 -7.50 -0.04
N LYS A 145 1.58 -8.82 -0.10
CA LYS A 145 1.11 -9.73 0.94
C LYS A 145 1.78 -9.44 2.28
N GLN A 146 3.11 -9.31 2.31
CA GLN A 146 3.84 -9.01 3.54
C GLN A 146 3.39 -7.67 4.15
N LEU A 147 3.27 -6.62 3.33
CA LEU A 147 2.78 -5.32 3.80
C LEU A 147 1.36 -5.42 4.36
N MET A 148 0.44 -6.05 3.63
CA MET A 148 -0.96 -6.18 4.07
C MET A 148 -1.12 -7.03 5.33
N GLN A 149 -0.28 -8.07 5.52
CA GLN A 149 -0.26 -8.82 6.77
C GLN A 149 0.15 -7.95 7.97
N LYS A 150 1.15 -7.08 7.78
CA LYS A 150 1.58 -6.13 8.83
C LYS A 150 0.51 -5.08 9.11
N CYS A 151 -0.02 -4.44 8.07
CA CYS A 151 -1.13 -3.50 8.20
C CYS A 151 -2.31 -4.16 8.93
N GLN A 152 -2.73 -5.35 8.50
CA GLN A 152 -3.84 -6.08 9.12
C GLN A 152 -3.59 -6.28 10.61
N SER A 153 -2.40 -6.71 11.01
CA SER A 153 -2.07 -6.92 12.44
C SER A 153 -2.04 -5.63 13.26
N TYR A 154 -1.65 -4.50 12.66
CA TYR A 154 -1.51 -3.22 13.34
C TYR A 154 -2.79 -2.39 13.36
N THR A 155 -3.79 -2.72 12.53
CA THR A 155 -5.06 -1.98 12.47
C THR A 155 -6.22 -2.66 13.18
N LEU A 156 -6.02 -3.85 13.80
CA LEU A 156 -7.10 -4.71 14.33
C LEU A 156 -8.08 -3.99 15.28
N GLU A 157 -7.59 -3.02 16.05
CA GLU A 157 -8.41 -2.30 17.04
C GLU A 157 -9.14 -1.07 16.45
N THR A 158 -8.76 -0.63 15.24
CA THR A 158 -9.27 0.61 14.64
C THR A 158 -10.19 0.33 13.44
N ILE A 159 -9.81 -0.63 12.60
CA ILE A 159 -10.55 -1.03 11.40
C ILE A 159 -10.40 -2.54 11.15
N GLY A 160 -11.43 -3.16 10.58
CA GLY A 160 -11.29 -4.50 10.03
C GLY A 160 -10.56 -4.43 8.68
N LEU A 161 -9.50 -5.20 8.49
CA LEU A 161 -8.81 -5.31 7.20
C LEU A 161 -8.72 -6.78 6.81
N ASP A 162 -9.31 -7.13 5.67
CA ASP A 162 -9.12 -8.39 4.99
C ASP A 162 -8.47 -8.13 3.63
N PHE A 163 -7.67 -9.08 3.14
CA PHE A 163 -7.04 -8.91 1.84
C PHE A 163 -6.85 -10.23 1.08
N LYS A 164 -6.79 -10.10 -0.25
CA LYS A 164 -6.51 -11.17 -1.19
C LYS A 164 -5.47 -10.70 -2.20
N CYS A 165 -4.82 -11.66 -2.83
CA CYS A 165 -3.74 -11.44 -3.79
C CYS A 165 -4.05 -12.24 -5.06
N VAL A 166 -3.90 -11.61 -6.22
CA VAL A 166 -4.04 -12.25 -7.53
C VAL A 166 -2.73 -12.06 -8.28
N GLN A 167 -2.02 -13.17 -8.53
CA GLN A 167 -0.74 -13.17 -9.22
C GLN A 167 -0.91 -13.46 -10.71
N SER A 168 -1.50 -12.50 -11.44
CA SER A 168 -1.74 -12.59 -12.88
C SER A 168 -1.80 -11.20 -13.51
N GLY A 169 -1.51 -11.11 -14.80
CA GLY A 169 -1.83 -9.94 -15.62
C GLY A 169 -3.27 -9.98 -16.15
N PHE A 170 -3.69 -8.92 -16.84
CA PHE A 170 -4.94 -8.95 -17.60
C PHE A 170 -4.71 -9.59 -18.98
N PRO A 171 -5.68 -10.37 -19.50
CA PRO A 171 -7.03 -10.58 -18.95
C PRO A 171 -7.15 -11.68 -17.86
N GLU A 172 -6.12 -12.50 -17.63
CA GLU A 172 -6.17 -13.71 -16.80
C GLU A 172 -6.55 -13.45 -15.33
N ALA A 173 -6.19 -12.27 -14.79
CA ALA A 173 -6.53 -11.84 -13.44
C ALA A 173 -8.04 -11.76 -13.18
N THR A 174 -8.85 -11.58 -14.21
CA THR A 174 -10.31 -11.34 -14.10
C THR A 174 -11.02 -12.45 -13.31
N LEU A 175 -10.70 -13.72 -13.59
CA LEU A 175 -11.32 -14.85 -12.90
C LEU A 175 -10.98 -14.88 -11.42
N GLY A 176 -9.71 -14.63 -11.08
CA GLY A 176 -9.26 -14.58 -9.69
C GLY A 176 -9.89 -13.42 -8.91
N ILE A 177 -10.06 -12.25 -9.54
CA ILE A 177 -10.75 -11.10 -8.94
C ILE A 177 -12.21 -11.46 -8.65
N ILE A 178 -12.94 -12.02 -9.63
CA ILE A 178 -14.35 -12.39 -9.49
C ILE A 178 -14.53 -13.45 -8.40
N GLN A 179 -13.64 -14.43 -8.31
CA GLN A 179 -13.70 -15.46 -7.27
C GLN A 179 -13.57 -14.84 -5.88
N ASN A 180 -12.58 -13.97 -5.67
CA ASN A 180 -12.37 -13.32 -4.38
C ASN A 180 -13.51 -12.37 -3.97
N LEU A 181 -14.25 -11.79 -4.92
CA LEU A 181 -15.41 -10.94 -4.63
C LEU A 181 -16.68 -11.73 -4.23
N LYS A 182 -16.71 -13.04 -4.44
CA LYS A 182 -17.84 -13.93 -4.12
C LYS A 182 -17.71 -14.63 -2.77
N GLU A 183 -16.51 -14.61 -2.18
CA GLU A 183 -16.21 -15.14 -0.83
C GLU A 183 -16.56 -14.11 0.25
#